data_AF-A0A7X4I9V5-F1
#
_entry.id   AF-A0A7X4I9V5-F1
#
_cell.length_a   1.000
_cell.length_b   1.000
_cell.length_c   1.000
_cell.angle_alpha   90.00
_cell.angle_beta   90.00
_cell.angle_gamma   90.00
#
_symmetry.space_group_name_H-M   'P 1'
#
loop_
_entity.id
_entity.type
_entity.pdbx_description
1 polymer ?
#
loop_
_entity_poly.entity_id
_entity_poly.type
_entity_poly.pdbx_seq_one_letter_code
_entity_poly.pdbx_strand_id
1 'polypeptide(L)'
;MKVNKFSRMYLVGMICILLSGFFPYFRYRFTIQDVETLKQGYPLLNLKKLATQYSGMGEINFFTRVVPYFILLAGIAGIVLILIYFAGDHDTWNIFNLNMFIPVVASGVGLFIIRHHQTIRAIREILNDTTESMRESGYTGSAGYGAGFYLLAAGVMISLVSAVCFFALDK
;
A
#
# COMPACT_ATOMS: atom_id res chain seq x y z
N MET A 1 18.65 -9.52 24.86
CA MET A 1 18.48 -10.15 23.53
C MET A 1 19.18 -9.33 22.45
N LYS A 2 19.90 -9.96 21.52
CA LYS A 2 20.31 -9.28 20.27
C LYS A 2 19.08 -9.16 19.39
N VAL A 3 18.66 -7.93 19.09
CA VAL A 3 17.54 -7.69 18.18
C VAL A 3 17.84 -8.34 16.84
N ASN A 4 17.01 -9.29 16.43
CA ASN A 4 17.13 -9.97 15.14
C ASN A 4 17.02 -8.95 13.98
N LYS A 5 17.86 -9.08 12.96
CA LYS A 5 17.82 -8.18 11.79
C LYS A 5 16.48 -8.27 11.07
N PHE A 6 15.85 -9.45 11.05
CA PHE A 6 14.55 -9.67 10.41
C PHE A 6 13.40 -8.99 11.14
N SER A 7 13.43 -8.92 12.48
CA SER A 7 12.40 -8.18 13.24
C SER A 7 12.47 -6.67 13.00
N ARG A 8 13.67 -6.11 12.79
CA ARG A 8 13.83 -4.71 12.33
C ARG A 8 13.33 -4.50 10.90
N MET A 9 13.61 -5.43 9.99
CA MET A 9 13.10 -5.36 8.61
C MET A 9 11.58 -5.48 8.56
N TYR A 10 10.98 -6.31 9.42
CA TYR A 10 9.54 -6.40 9.59
C TYR A 10 8.94 -5.06 10.02
N LEU A 11 9.52 -4.39 11.03
CA LEU A 11 9.10 -3.06 11.45
C LEU A 11 9.17 -2.04 10.29
N VAL A 12 10.24 -2.06 9.50
CA VAL A 12 10.36 -1.19 8.30
C VAL A 12 9.22 -1.46 7.33
N GLY A 13 8.90 -2.73 7.06
CA GLY A 13 7.78 -3.09 6.20
C GLY A 13 6.43 -2.56 6.71
N MET A 14 6.18 -2.64 8.02
CA MET A 14 4.96 -2.08 8.64
C MET A 14 4.89 -0.56 8.55
N ILE A 15 6.01 0.13 8.77
CA ILE A 15 6.09 1.58 8.58
C ILE A 15 5.80 1.95 7.12
N CYS A 16 6.33 1.19 6.15
CA CYS A 16 6.03 1.42 4.73
C CYS A 16 4.53 1.24 4.42
N ILE A 17 3.88 0.24 5.01
CA ILE A 17 2.42 0.04 4.90
C ILE A 17 1.68 1.26 5.45
N LEU A 18 2.07 1.80 6.60
CA LEU A 18 1.42 3.00 7.17
C LEU A 18 1.64 4.25 6.32
N LEU A 19 2.89 4.49 5.91
CA LEU A 19 3.24 5.64 5.07
C LEU A 19 2.49 5.59 3.74
N SER A 20 2.23 4.40 3.19
CA SER A 20 1.47 4.23 1.96
C SER A 20 0.08 4.87 1.99
N GLY A 21 -0.52 5.01 3.18
CA GLY A 21 -1.81 5.67 3.39
C GLY A 21 -1.82 7.14 2.99
N PHE A 22 -0.66 7.81 3.15
CA PHE A 22 -0.50 9.25 2.96
C PHE A 22 0.05 9.63 1.59
N PHE A 23 0.77 8.71 0.92
CA PHE A 23 1.30 8.94 -0.41
C PHE A 23 0.26 8.63 -1.51
N PRO A 24 0.36 9.27 -2.69
CA PRO A 24 -0.55 9.01 -3.80
C PRO A 24 -0.54 7.54 -4.21
N TYR A 25 -1.68 6.86 -4.09
CA TYR A 25 -1.90 5.53 -4.62
C TYR A 25 -2.05 5.56 -6.14
N PHE A 26 -2.80 6.54 -6.65
CA PHE A 26 -2.77 6.94 -8.06
C PHE A 26 -2.15 8.32 -8.21
N ARG A 27 -1.45 8.53 -9.32
CA ARG A 27 -0.87 9.83 -9.67
C ARG A 27 -0.90 10.00 -11.18
N TYR A 28 -1.13 11.23 -11.62
CA TYR A 28 -0.77 11.66 -12.96
C TYR A 28 0.16 12.87 -12.89
N ARG A 29 1.11 12.93 -13.83
CA ARG A 29 2.00 14.07 -14.04
C ARG A 29 2.24 14.19 -15.53
N PHE A 30 1.72 15.23 -16.15
CA PHE A 30 1.95 15.58 -17.55
C PHE A 30 2.57 16.97 -17.63
N THR A 31 3.54 17.15 -18.51
CA THR A 31 4.28 18.39 -18.72
C THR A 31 4.38 18.64 -20.22
N ILE A 32 3.92 19.79 -20.68
CA ILE A 32 4.21 20.28 -22.03
C ILE A 32 5.43 21.19 -21.96
N GLN A 33 6.28 21.17 -22.99
CA GLN A 33 7.46 22.05 -23.02
C GLN A 33 7.02 23.52 -22.80
N ASP A 34 7.61 24.15 -21.78
CA ASP A 34 7.54 25.59 -21.49
C ASP A 34 6.19 26.22 -21.11
N VAL A 35 5.15 25.45 -20.73
CA VAL A 35 3.84 26.05 -20.38
C VAL A 35 3.24 25.57 -19.07
N GLU A 36 2.86 24.30 -18.94
CA GLU A 36 2.03 23.87 -17.81
C GLU A 36 2.33 22.44 -17.36
N THR A 37 2.37 22.25 -16.03
CA THR A 37 2.52 20.92 -15.41
C THR A 37 1.21 20.52 -14.75
N LEU A 38 0.49 19.58 -15.37
CA LEU A 38 -0.70 18.98 -14.79
C LEU A 38 -0.29 17.85 -13.84
N LYS A 39 -0.48 18.05 -12.53
CA LYS A 39 -0.13 17.06 -11.51
C LYS A 39 -1.27 16.91 -10.50
N GLN A 40 -1.76 15.69 -10.36
CA GLN A 40 -2.66 15.32 -9.26
C GLN A 40 -2.29 13.95 -8.70
N GLY A 41 -2.52 13.79 -7.40
CA GLY A 41 -2.28 12.55 -6.69
C GLY A 41 -3.46 12.22 -5.78
N TYR A 42 -3.82 10.95 -5.72
CA TYR A 42 -4.92 10.43 -4.92
C TYR A 42 -4.35 9.43 -3.92
N PRO A 43 -4.18 9.83 -2.65
CA PRO A 43 -3.73 8.92 -1.60
C PRO A 43 -4.65 7.72 -1.43
N LEU A 44 -4.11 6.63 -0.87
CA LEU A 44 -4.87 5.40 -0.60
C LEU A 44 -6.12 5.68 0.26
N LEU A 45 -5.98 6.55 1.26
CA LEU A 45 -7.07 6.98 2.14
C LEU A 45 -8.14 7.82 1.44
N ASN A 46 -7.83 8.38 0.27
CA ASN A 46 -8.69 9.31 -0.45
C ASN A 46 -9.12 8.78 -1.83
N LEU A 47 -9.02 7.47 -2.04
CA LEU A 47 -9.49 6.82 -3.27
C LEU A 47 -10.97 7.08 -3.55
N LYS A 48 -11.77 7.38 -2.51
CA LYS A 48 -13.16 7.83 -2.68
C LYS A 48 -13.27 9.08 -3.55
N LYS A 49 -12.37 10.06 -3.41
CA LYS A 49 -12.44 11.29 -4.23
C LYS A 49 -12.22 11.01 -5.71
N LEU A 50 -11.33 10.05 -6.01
CA LEU A 50 -11.09 9.57 -7.37
C LEU A 50 -12.34 8.88 -7.92
N ALA A 51 -12.92 7.97 -7.14
CA ALA A 51 -14.15 7.29 -7.48
C ALA A 51 -15.33 8.24 -7.78
N THR A 52 -15.49 9.30 -6.97
CA THR A 52 -16.52 10.32 -7.20
C THR A 52 -16.24 11.18 -8.44
N GLN A 53 -14.99 11.39 -8.81
CA GLN A 53 -14.64 12.13 -10.03
C GLN A 53 -14.98 11.32 -11.29
N TYR A 54 -14.96 9.99 -11.20
CA TYR A 54 -15.41 9.07 -12.25
C TYR A 54 -16.81 8.49 -11.95
N SER A 55 -17.75 9.35 -11.51
CA SER A 55 -19.07 9.03 -10.91
C SER A 55 -20.01 8.07 -11.67
N GLY A 56 -19.62 7.55 -12.84
CA GLY A 56 -20.35 6.52 -13.59
C GLY A 56 -19.89 5.07 -13.33
N MET A 57 -18.88 4.83 -12.49
CA MET A 57 -18.20 3.52 -12.39
C MET A 57 -18.73 2.55 -11.31
N GLY A 58 -19.98 2.70 -10.86
CA GLY A 58 -20.67 1.74 -9.97
C GLY A 58 -20.58 2.03 -8.46
N GLU A 59 -21.03 1.08 -7.62
CA GLU A 59 -21.00 1.19 -6.14
C GLU A 59 -19.57 1.05 -5.58
N ILE A 60 -18.84 2.15 -5.59
CA ILE A 60 -17.44 2.20 -5.12
C ILE A 60 -17.35 2.30 -3.59
N ASN A 61 -18.49 2.45 -2.91
CA ASN A 61 -18.58 3.06 -1.58
C ASN A 61 -18.03 2.20 -0.43
N PHE A 62 -18.16 0.87 -0.46
CA PHE A 62 -17.74 0.06 0.68
C PHE A 62 -16.24 -0.30 0.60
N PHE A 63 -15.80 -0.96 -0.48
CA PHE A 63 -14.44 -1.51 -0.53
C PHE A 63 -13.34 -0.43 -0.61
N THR A 64 -13.53 0.62 -1.42
CA THR A 64 -12.52 1.69 -1.50
C THR A 64 -12.51 2.59 -0.29
N ARG A 65 -13.60 2.61 0.49
CA ARG A 65 -13.66 3.36 1.75
C ARG A 65 -13.06 2.55 2.88
N VAL A 66 -13.39 1.28 3.00
CA VAL A 66 -13.12 0.49 4.22
C VAL A 66 -11.80 -0.27 4.14
N VAL A 67 -11.46 -0.87 2.99
CA VAL A 67 -10.26 -1.70 2.86
C VAL A 67 -8.95 -0.92 3.12
N PRO A 68 -8.79 0.34 2.68
CA PRO A 68 -7.65 1.16 3.08
C PRO A 68 -7.44 1.25 4.59
N TYR A 69 -8.51 1.43 5.38
CA TYR A 69 -8.40 1.51 6.83
C TYR A 69 -8.03 0.16 7.44
N PHE A 70 -8.55 -0.96 6.92
CA PHE A 70 -8.13 -2.28 7.37
C PHE A 70 -6.65 -2.56 7.11
N ILE A 71 -6.12 -2.14 5.96
CA ILE A 71 -4.68 -2.25 5.65
C ILE A 71 -3.85 -1.45 6.66
N LEU A 72 -4.26 -0.22 6.98
CA LEU A 72 -3.53 0.61 7.94
C LEU A 72 -3.65 0.07 9.37
N LEU A 73 -4.83 -0.41 9.78
CA LEU A 73 -5.00 -1.06 11.07
C LEU A 73 -4.13 -2.31 11.20
N ALA A 74 -4.01 -3.10 10.13
CA ALA A 74 -3.07 -4.21 10.08
C ALA A 74 -1.63 -3.71 10.25
N GLY A 75 -1.22 -2.65 9.54
CA GLY A 75 0.08 -2.00 9.74
C GLY A 75 0.34 -1.61 11.21
N ILE A 76 -0.63 -0.98 11.87
CA ILE A 76 -0.54 -0.59 13.30
C ILE A 76 -0.41 -1.84 14.18
N ALA A 77 -1.25 -2.85 13.97
CA ALA A 77 -1.20 -4.09 14.72
C ALA A 77 0.18 -4.77 14.58
N GLY A 78 0.76 -4.80 13.38
CA GLY A 78 2.11 -5.32 13.15
C GLY A 78 3.19 -4.56 13.93
N ILE A 79 3.09 -3.23 14.02
CA ILE A 79 4.02 -2.42 14.84
C ILE A 79 3.84 -2.72 16.32
N VAL A 80 2.61 -2.79 16.82
CA VAL A 80 2.36 -3.12 18.23
C VAL A 80 2.97 -4.48 18.56
N LEU A 81 2.77 -5.47 17.69
CA LEU A 81 3.30 -6.81 17.90
C LEU A 81 4.84 -6.82 17.96
N ILE A 82 5.52 -6.15 17.02
CA ILE A 82 6.99 -6.15 17.02
C ILE A 82 7.60 -5.36 18.18
N LEU A 83 6.90 -4.32 18.67
CA LEU A 83 7.32 -3.55 19.84
C LEU A 83 7.23 -4.38 21.14
N ILE A 84 6.17 -5.17 21.30
CA ILE A 84 6.05 -6.08 22.44
C ILE A 84 7.17 -7.13 22.38
N TYR A 85 7.47 -7.68 21.18
CA TYR A 85 8.61 -8.57 21.00
C TYR A 85 9.94 -7.91 21.43
N PHE A 86 10.17 -6.64 21.07
CA PHE A 86 11.37 -5.91 21.50
C PHE A 86 11.44 -5.66 23.01
N ALA A 87 10.30 -5.63 23.71
CA ALA A 87 10.24 -5.49 25.16
C ALA A 87 10.71 -6.75 25.92
N GLY A 88 10.92 -7.87 25.23
CA GLY A 88 11.59 -9.05 25.79
C GLY A 88 10.73 -9.97 26.64
N ASP A 89 9.40 -9.91 26.47
CA ASP A 89 8.49 -10.85 27.13
C ASP A 89 8.64 -12.26 26.52
N HIS A 90 9.17 -13.19 27.31
CA HIS A 90 9.70 -14.47 26.84
C HIS A 90 8.60 -15.53 26.60
N ASP A 91 7.49 -15.43 27.34
CA ASP A 91 6.35 -16.37 27.24
C ASP A 91 5.50 -16.13 25.99
N THR A 92 5.60 -14.95 25.38
CA THR A 92 4.82 -14.56 24.20
C THR A 92 5.48 -14.95 22.87
N TRP A 93 6.67 -15.54 22.85
CA TRP A 93 7.44 -15.89 21.63
C TRP A 93 6.70 -16.80 20.64
N ASN A 94 6.08 -17.89 21.12
CA ASN A 94 5.31 -18.81 20.26
C ASN A 94 4.03 -18.16 19.72
N ILE A 95 3.44 -17.25 20.50
CA ILE A 95 2.28 -16.45 20.11
C ILE A 95 2.69 -15.42 19.05
N PHE A 96 3.87 -14.80 19.19
CA PHE A 96 4.39 -13.80 18.26
C PHE A 96 4.75 -14.37 16.89
N ASN A 97 5.34 -15.56 16.83
CA ASN A 97 5.81 -16.14 15.57
C ASN A 97 4.68 -16.31 14.54
N LEU A 98 3.50 -16.79 14.95
CA LEU A 98 2.34 -16.90 14.05
C LEU A 98 1.62 -15.56 13.89
N ASN A 99 1.53 -14.76 14.96
CA ASN A 99 0.81 -13.49 14.93
C ASN A 99 1.48 -12.43 14.05
N MET A 100 2.80 -12.50 13.80
CA MET A 100 3.45 -11.61 12.85
C MET A 100 2.98 -11.80 11.40
N PHE A 101 2.43 -12.97 11.05
CA PHE A 101 1.87 -13.20 9.71
C PHE A 101 0.51 -12.53 9.53
N ILE A 102 -0.30 -12.42 10.59
CA ILE A 102 -1.69 -11.94 10.49
C ILE A 102 -1.76 -10.52 9.90
N PRO A 103 -1.00 -9.51 10.40
CA PRO A 103 -0.97 -8.18 9.82
C PRO A 103 -0.51 -8.15 8.36
N VAL A 104 0.46 -8.99 8.01
CA VAL A 104 1.04 -9.03 6.66
C VAL A 104 0.04 -9.62 5.68
N VAL A 105 -0.57 -10.75 6.04
CA VAL A 105 -1.59 -11.41 5.21
C VAL A 105 -2.81 -10.52 5.06
N ALA A 106 -3.28 -9.89 6.15
CA ALA A 106 -4.39 -8.94 6.08
C ALA A 106 -4.09 -7.76 5.14
N SER A 107 -2.87 -7.19 5.23
CA SER A 107 -2.42 -6.11 4.34
C SER A 107 -2.30 -6.56 2.88
N GLY A 108 -1.79 -7.78 2.66
CA GLY A 108 -1.65 -8.38 1.33
C GLY A 108 -2.99 -8.70 0.67
N VAL A 109 -3.93 -9.26 1.42
CA VAL A 109 -5.31 -9.50 0.98
C VAL A 109 -6.01 -8.18 0.69
N GLY A 110 -5.85 -7.17 1.56
CA GLY A 110 -6.38 -5.83 1.31
C GLY A 110 -5.84 -5.21 0.02
N LEU A 111 -4.53 -5.28 -0.20
CA LEU A 111 -3.89 -4.84 -1.45
C LEU A 111 -4.44 -5.61 -2.66
N PHE A 112 -4.60 -6.93 -2.54
CA PHE A 112 -5.15 -7.77 -3.60
C PHE A 112 -6.58 -7.34 -3.97
N ILE A 113 -7.45 -7.18 -2.97
CA ILE A 113 -8.84 -6.74 -3.15
C ILE A 113 -8.88 -5.38 -3.83
N ILE A 114 -8.13 -4.38 -3.35
CA ILE A 114 -8.12 -3.04 -3.96
C ILE A 114 -7.62 -3.12 -5.41
N ARG A 115 -6.53 -3.84 -5.68
CA ARG A 115 -5.95 -3.96 -7.03
C ARG A 115 -6.88 -4.68 -8.01
N HIS A 116 -7.68 -5.63 -7.54
CA HIS A 116 -8.57 -6.44 -8.38
C HIS A 116 -10.00 -5.91 -8.43
N HIS A 117 -10.31 -4.87 -7.66
CA HIS A 117 -11.61 -4.21 -7.69
C HIS A 117 -11.88 -3.62 -9.08
N GLN A 118 -13.08 -3.89 -9.62
CA GLN A 118 -13.48 -3.49 -10.97
C GLN A 118 -13.27 -2.00 -11.23
N THR A 119 -13.69 -1.14 -10.30
CA THR A 119 -13.51 0.31 -10.42
C THR A 119 -12.03 0.74 -10.46
N ILE A 120 -11.18 0.15 -9.62
CA ILE A 120 -9.76 0.49 -9.57
C ILE A 120 -9.07 0.07 -10.86
N ARG A 121 -9.50 -1.05 -11.46
CA ARG A 121 -9.07 -1.47 -12.79
C ARG A 121 -9.54 -0.53 -13.89
N ALA A 122 -10.83 -0.16 -13.89
CA ALA A 122 -11.39 0.77 -14.87
C ALA A 122 -10.72 2.16 -14.80
N ILE A 123 -10.46 2.68 -13.60
CA ILE A 123 -9.70 3.91 -13.40
C ILE A 123 -8.28 3.76 -13.96
N ARG A 124 -7.63 2.61 -13.74
CA ARG A 124 -6.29 2.36 -14.28
C ARG A 124 -6.29 2.32 -15.81
N GLU A 125 -7.29 1.72 -16.43
CA GLU A 125 -7.46 1.70 -17.88
C GLU A 125 -7.63 3.14 -18.42
N ILE A 126 -8.52 3.94 -17.80
CA ILE A 126 -8.65 5.36 -18.16
C ILE A 126 -7.33 6.12 -18.02
N LEU A 127 -6.56 5.89 -16.96
CA LEU A 127 -5.27 6.56 -16.76
C LEU A 127 -4.25 6.15 -17.84
N ASN A 128 -4.28 4.89 -18.29
CA ASN A 128 -3.44 4.43 -19.38
C ASN A 128 -3.84 5.10 -20.70
N ASP A 129 -5.13 5.09 -21.04
CA ASP A 129 -5.66 5.71 -22.27
C ASP A 129 -5.37 7.22 -22.28
N THR A 130 -5.55 7.88 -21.12
CA THR A 130 -5.19 9.30 -20.94
C THR A 130 -3.69 9.52 -21.15
N THR A 131 -2.84 8.61 -20.68
CA THR A 131 -1.39 8.72 -20.88
C THR A 131 -1.02 8.64 -22.35
N GLU A 132 -1.65 7.74 -23.10
CA GLU A 132 -1.43 7.57 -24.54
C GLU A 132 -1.91 8.81 -25.32
N SER A 133 -3.14 9.26 -25.08
CA SER A 133 -3.70 10.47 -25.71
C SER A 133 -2.89 11.74 -25.40
N MET A 134 -2.44 11.91 -24.15
CA MET A 134 -1.60 13.06 -23.77
C MET A 134 -0.23 13.01 -24.47
N ARG A 135 0.32 11.81 -24.67
CA ARG A 135 1.58 11.63 -25.40
C ARG A 135 1.45 11.94 -26.88
N GLU A 136 0.35 11.55 -27.51
CA GLU A 136 0.01 11.95 -28.89
C GLU A 136 -0.15 13.47 -29.02
N SER A 137 -0.67 14.11 -27.99
CA SER A 137 -0.85 15.57 -27.92
C SER A 137 0.43 16.34 -27.56
N GLY A 138 1.60 15.69 -27.51
CA GLY A 138 2.90 16.32 -27.27
C GLY A 138 3.26 16.53 -25.80
N TYR A 139 2.47 16.01 -24.84
CA TYR A 139 2.84 16.05 -23.42
C TYR A 139 3.84 14.94 -23.09
N THR A 140 4.78 15.25 -22.19
CA THR A 140 5.68 14.28 -21.56
C THR A 140 5.18 13.96 -20.16
N GLY A 141 5.11 12.67 -19.80
CA GLY A 141 4.59 12.29 -18.50
C GLY A 141 3.93 10.92 -18.45
N SER A 142 3.26 10.65 -17.33
CA SER A 142 2.50 9.41 -17.15
C SER A 142 1.42 9.55 -16.09
N ALA A 143 0.39 8.73 -16.22
CA ALA A 143 -0.63 8.47 -15.22
C ALA A 143 -0.64 6.99 -14.84
N GLY A 144 -0.82 6.69 -13.55
CA GLY A 144 -0.82 5.31 -13.06
C GLY A 144 -0.62 5.21 -11.56
N TYR A 145 -0.06 4.09 -11.13
CA TYR A 145 0.25 3.88 -9.71
C TYR A 145 1.30 4.87 -9.23
N GLY A 146 1.01 5.51 -8.09
CA GLY A 146 1.91 6.44 -7.43
C GLY A 146 2.79 5.76 -6.37
N ALA A 147 3.61 6.57 -5.70
CA ALA A 147 4.52 6.10 -4.66
C ALA A 147 3.81 5.35 -3.51
N GLY A 148 2.57 5.71 -3.19
CA GLY A 148 1.77 5.02 -2.16
C GLY A 148 1.52 3.56 -2.50
N PHE A 149 1.17 3.24 -3.75
CA PHE A 149 1.00 1.85 -4.18
C PHE A 149 2.29 1.04 -4.04
N TYR A 150 3.41 1.59 -4.51
CA TYR A 150 4.70 0.90 -4.45
C TYR A 150 5.21 0.75 -3.01
N LEU A 151 5.00 1.75 -2.15
CA LEU A 151 5.29 1.64 -0.72
C LEU A 151 4.45 0.57 -0.04
N LEU A 152 3.17 0.46 -0.38
CA LEU A 152 2.30 -0.58 0.16
C LEU A 152 2.76 -1.97 -0.30
N ALA A 153 2.99 -2.16 -1.60
CA ALA A 153 3.44 -3.44 -2.15
C ALA A 153 4.82 -3.85 -1.60
N ALA A 154 5.77 -2.91 -1.54
CA ALA A 154 7.08 -3.15 -0.95
C ALA A 154 6.98 -3.45 0.55
N GLY A 155 6.16 -2.69 1.29
CA GLY A 155 5.92 -2.91 2.71
C GLY A 155 5.36 -4.30 3.00
N VAL A 156 4.37 -4.76 2.23
CA VAL A 156 3.83 -6.12 2.33
C VAL A 156 4.91 -7.17 2.02
N MET A 157 5.68 -7.00 0.95
CA MET A 157 6.73 -7.95 0.57
C MET A 157 7.86 -8.04 1.61
N ILE A 158 8.37 -6.89 2.05
CA ILE A 158 9.42 -6.81 3.07
C ILE A 158 8.93 -7.45 4.37
N SER A 159 7.71 -7.14 4.80
CA SER A 159 7.14 -7.71 6.02
C SER A 159 6.93 -9.22 5.90
N LEU A 160 6.49 -9.71 4.75
CA LEU A 160 6.28 -11.14 4.50
C LEU A 160 7.58 -11.92 4.53
N VAL A 161 8.59 -11.48 3.76
CA VAL A 161 9.91 -12.11 3.75
C VAL A 161 10.52 -12.07 5.15
N SER A 162 10.39 -10.93 5.85
CA SER A 162 10.90 -10.80 7.21
C SER A 162 10.20 -11.75 8.19
N ALA A 163 8.87 -11.90 8.12
CA ALA A 163 8.11 -12.82 8.96
C ALA A 163 8.48 -14.28 8.68
N VAL A 164 8.63 -14.66 7.40
CA VAL A 164 9.09 -16.01 7.01
C VAL A 164 10.51 -16.28 7.50
N CYS A 165 11.44 -15.35 7.28
CA CYS A 165 12.82 -15.49 7.73
C CYS A 165 12.92 -15.52 9.26
N PHE A 166 12.12 -14.71 9.94
CA PHE A 166 12.02 -14.73 11.39
C PHE A 166 11.53 -16.11 11.87
N PHE A 167 10.43 -16.61 11.34
CA PHE A 167 9.91 -17.94 11.70
C PHE A 167 10.89 -19.09 11.38
N ALA A 168 11.57 -19.04 10.23
CA ALA A 168 12.43 -20.12 9.76
C ALA A 168 13.83 -20.13 10.39
N LEU A 169 14.36 -18.96 10.76
CA LEU A 169 15.75 -18.78 11.19
C LEU A 169 15.91 -18.42 12.67
N ASP A 170 14.84 -18.03 13.36
CA ASP A 170 14.84 -17.80 14.81
C ASP A 170 14.64 -19.16 15.54
N LYS A 171 15.61 -20.06 15.35
CA LYS A 171 15.81 -21.30 16.10
C LYS A 171 17.03 -21.20 17.01
#